data_AF-A0A3L7WWE3-F1
#
_entry.id   AF-A0A3L7WWE3-F1
#
_cell.length_a   1.000
_cell.length_b   1.000
_cell.length_c   1.000
_cell.angle_alpha   90.00
_cell.angle_beta   90.00
_cell.angle_gamma   90.00
#
_symmetry.space_group_name_H-M   'P 1'
#
loop_
_entity.id
_entity.type
_entity.pdbx_description
1 polymer ?
#
loop_
_entity_poly.entity_id
_entity_poly.type
_entity_poly.pdbx_seq_one_letter_code
_entity_poly.pdbx_strand_id
1 'polypeptide(L)'
;MNFNWDDALDQIFGRHLVCPRCKRDQETMVVGYSRRPALTPFAPRHGDCPRGVECEARKLVTLCEECAQAEHLRGTPQDAAGVLASYVLDCRRELDDSLDYLAEYWRDDPDIDEDDLDRPLEEVDPDAFDEESATRQKLEEEYLRYHRQFRELHRRIPDPGWRSEYVEQVHDLGYETLLGD
;
A
#
# COMPACT_ATOMS: atom_id res chain seq x y z
N MET A 1 -18.51 -1.55 -11.96
CA MET A 1 -18.81 -2.86 -11.35
C MET A 1 -17.95 -2.93 -10.11
N ASN A 2 -18.48 -2.52 -8.96
CA ASN A 2 -17.65 -2.34 -7.77
C ASN A 2 -17.24 -3.73 -7.27
N PHE A 3 -15.96 -4.02 -7.34
CA PHE A 3 -15.37 -5.17 -6.69
C PHE A 3 -14.98 -4.70 -5.29
N ASN A 4 -15.70 -5.17 -4.26
CA ASN A 4 -15.39 -4.79 -2.90
C ASN A 4 -14.04 -5.39 -2.51
N TRP A 5 -13.02 -4.55 -2.39
CA TRP A 5 -11.68 -4.99 -2.04
C TRP A 5 -11.58 -5.42 -0.57
N ASP A 6 -12.43 -4.91 0.32
CA ASP A 6 -12.46 -5.37 1.72
C ASP A 6 -12.97 -6.82 1.79
N ASP A 7 -14.09 -7.15 1.11
CA ASP A 7 -14.56 -8.54 0.97
C ASP A 7 -13.48 -9.44 0.35
N ALA A 8 -12.70 -8.92 -0.60
CA ALA A 8 -11.66 -9.67 -1.31
C ALA A 8 -10.43 -9.93 -0.44
N LEU A 9 -10.02 -8.94 0.37
CA LEU A 9 -8.94 -9.06 1.35
C LEU A 9 -9.36 -10.04 2.46
N ASP A 10 -10.56 -9.89 3.02
CA ASP A 10 -11.08 -10.81 4.04
C ASP A 10 -11.19 -12.26 3.53
N GLN A 11 -11.56 -12.46 2.25
CA GLN A 11 -11.50 -13.78 1.61
C GLN A 11 -10.06 -14.31 1.50
N ILE A 12 -9.14 -13.53 0.91
CA ILE A 12 -7.71 -13.86 0.76
C ILE A 12 -7.07 -14.22 2.12
N PHE A 13 -7.48 -13.55 3.19
CA PHE A 13 -6.95 -13.74 4.54
C PHE A 13 -7.70 -14.79 5.37
N GLY A 14 -8.91 -15.18 4.97
CA GLY A 14 -9.76 -16.22 5.56
C GLY A 14 -9.27 -17.67 5.37
N ARG A 15 -7.97 -17.87 5.14
CA ARG A 15 -7.26 -19.14 4.82
C ARG A 15 -7.39 -19.66 3.38
N HIS A 16 -8.05 -18.95 2.47
CA HIS A 16 -8.20 -19.38 1.07
C HIS A 16 -7.82 -18.26 0.10
N LEU A 17 -6.81 -18.47 -0.75
CA LEU A 17 -6.36 -17.43 -1.67
C LEU A 17 -7.25 -17.37 -2.91
N VAL A 18 -8.26 -16.50 -2.89
CA VAL A 18 -9.14 -16.27 -4.05
C VAL A 18 -8.43 -15.41 -5.09
N CYS A 19 -8.18 -15.97 -6.28
CA CYS A 19 -7.57 -15.22 -7.38
C CYS A 19 -8.50 -14.10 -7.90
N PRO A 20 -8.09 -12.82 -7.92
CA PRO A 20 -8.99 -11.72 -8.28
C PRO A 20 -9.39 -11.72 -9.77
N ARG A 21 -8.67 -12.45 -10.64
CA ARG A 21 -9.05 -12.62 -12.05
C ARG A 21 -10.07 -13.74 -12.27
N CYS A 22 -9.77 -14.97 -11.83
CA CYS A 22 -10.62 -16.14 -12.14
C CYS A 22 -11.60 -16.53 -11.02
N LYS A 23 -11.54 -15.87 -9.86
CA LYS A 23 -12.40 -16.10 -8.68
C LYS A 23 -12.43 -17.56 -8.21
N ARG A 24 -11.28 -18.25 -8.31
CA ARG A 24 -11.06 -19.60 -7.77
C ARG A 24 -10.14 -19.53 -6.54
N ASP A 25 -10.38 -20.40 -5.56
CA ASP A 25 -9.47 -20.66 -4.45
C ASP A 25 -8.15 -21.26 -4.95
N GLN A 26 -7.05 -20.92 -4.29
CA GLN A 26 -5.70 -21.41 -4.56
C GLN A 26 -4.97 -21.71 -3.24
N GLU A 27 -3.95 -22.58 -3.31
CA GLU A 27 -2.99 -22.77 -2.20
C GLU A 27 -1.87 -21.72 -2.23
N THR A 28 -1.52 -21.22 -3.43
CA THR A 28 -0.51 -20.18 -3.64
C THR A 28 -0.95 -19.16 -4.68
N MET A 29 -0.38 -17.95 -4.59
CA MET A 29 -0.57 -16.86 -5.55
C MET A 29 0.79 -16.33 -6.01
N VAL A 30 0.92 -16.02 -7.29
CA VAL A 30 2.06 -15.28 -7.83
C VAL A 30 1.92 -13.83 -7.42
N VAL A 31 2.88 -13.36 -6.61
CA VAL A 31 2.96 -12.00 -6.09
C VAL A 31 4.09 -11.27 -6.82
N GLY A 32 3.77 -10.12 -7.44
CA GLY A 32 4.74 -9.39 -8.26
C GLY A 32 4.37 -7.93 -8.48
N TYR A 33 5.36 -7.13 -8.87
CA TYR A 33 5.19 -5.69 -9.12
C TYR A 33 4.99 -5.40 -10.61
N SER A 34 4.14 -4.43 -10.94
CA SER A 34 3.97 -3.96 -12.32
C SER A 34 3.61 -2.48 -12.40
N ARG A 35 4.03 -1.83 -13.51
CA ARG A 35 3.52 -0.51 -13.93
C ARG A 35 2.41 -0.61 -14.97
N ARG A 36 2.15 -1.79 -15.56
CA ARG A 36 1.20 -1.96 -16.67
C ARG A 36 -0.24 -1.63 -16.21
N PRO A 37 -0.92 -0.64 -16.80
CA PRO A 37 -2.26 -0.26 -16.34
C PRO A 37 -3.34 -1.34 -16.51
N ALA A 38 -3.16 -2.26 -17.47
CA ALA A 38 -3.99 -3.45 -17.62
C ALA A 38 -4.06 -4.35 -16.36
N LEU A 39 -3.10 -4.20 -15.43
CA LEU A 39 -3.05 -4.96 -14.17
C LEU A 39 -3.56 -4.17 -12.96
N THR A 40 -4.00 -2.90 -13.11
CA THR A 40 -4.67 -2.15 -12.03
C THR A 40 -5.85 -2.92 -11.42
N PRO A 41 -6.73 -3.60 -12.19
CA PRO A 41 -7.84 -4.39 -11.63
C PRO A 41 -7.44 -5.63 -10.79
N PHE A 42 -6.15 -5.93 -10.68
CA PHE A 42 -5.60 -7.05 -9.93
C PHE A 42 -4.63 -6.61 -8.80
N ALA A 43 -4.59 -5.30 -8.52
CA ALA A 43 -3.82 -4.68 -7.44
C ALA A 43 -4.78 -4.01 -6.44
N PRO A 44 -4.99 -4.58 -5.24
CA PRO A 44 -6.04 -4.11 -4.32
C PRO A 44 -5.93 -2.63 -3.98
N ARG A 45 -4.74 -2.20 -3.56
CA ARG A 45 -4.42 -0.84 -3.11
C ARG A 45 -4.44 0.21 -4.23
N HIS A 46 -4.75 -0.18 -5.47
CA HIS A 46 -4.92 0.71 -6.61
C HIS A 46 -6.29 0.57 -7.29
N GLY A 47 -7.23 -0.18 -6.69
CA GLY A 47 -8.56 -0.41 -7.24
C GLY A 47 -9.37 0.87 -7.48
N ASP A 48 -9.29 1.79 -6.51
CA ASP A 48 -10.00 3.08 -6.50
C ASP A 48 -9.09 4.28 -6.85
N CYS A 49 -7.93 4.02 -7.48
CA CYS A 49 -7.00 5.06 -7.92
C CYS A 49 -7.69 6.01 -8.92
N PRO A 50 -7.66 7.35 -8.74
CA PRO A 50 -8.35 8.28 -9.62
C PRO A 50 -7.81 8.28 -11.06
N ARG A 51 -6.55 7.89 -11.26
CA ARG A 51 -5.93 7.69 -12.59
C ARG A 51 -6.30 6.32 -13.21
N GLY A 52 -6.88 5.39 -12.45
CA GLY A 52 -7.48 4.13 -12.92
C GLY A 52 -6.67 3.32 -13.96
N VAL A 53 -7.16 3.29 -15.19
CA VAL A 53 -6.55 2.57 -16.34
C VAL A 53 -5.44 3.35 -17.04
N GLU A 54 -5.13 4.55 -16.59
CA GLU A 54 -3.99 5.38 -17.00
C GLU A 54 -2.91 5.45 -15.89
N CYS A 55 -3.16 4.81 -14.75
CA CYS A 55 -2.20 4.75 -13.64
C CYS A 55 -0.98 3.88 -14.00
N GLU A 56 0.16 4.51 -14.27
CA GLU A 56 1.45 3.84 -14.50
C GLU A 56 2.27 3.57 -13.21
N ALA A 57 1.69 3.82 -12.03
CA ALA A 57 2.34 3.57 -10.75
C ALA A 57 2.73 2.09 -10.56
N ARG A 58 3.81 1.85 -9.80
CA ARG A 58 4.35 0.52 -9.52
C ARG A 58 3.53 -0.15 -8.40
N LYS A 59 2.42 -0.78 -8.77
CA LYS A 59 1.57 -1.54 -7.85
C LYS A 59 2.02 -2.98 -7.60
N LEU A 60 1.73 -3.49 -6.40
CA LEU A 60 1.72 -4.90 -6.08
C LEU A 60 0.49 -5.58 -6.69
N VAL A 61 0.71 -6.68 -7.43
CA VAL A 61 -0.32 -7.47 -8.12
C VAL A 61 -0.26 -8.91 -7.61
N THR A 62 -1.42 -9.52 -7.35
CA THR A 62 -1.50 -10.94 -6.98
C THR A 62 -2.47 -11.71 -7.87
N LEU A 63 -2.01 -12.81 -8.47
CA LEU A 63 -2.78 -13.66 -9.39
C LEU A 63 -2.42 -15.13 -9.19
N CYS A 64 -3.32 -16.07 -9.49
CA CYS A 64 -2.93 -17.48 -9.58
C CYS A 64 -1.95 -17.70 -10.75
N GLU A 65 -1.20 -18.81 -10.73
CA GLU A 65 -0.17 -19.10 -11.74
C GLU A 65 -0.71 -19.05 -13.19
N GLU A 66 -1.85 -19.69 -13.47
CA GLU A 66 -2.54 -19.63 -14.77
C GLU A 66 -2.81 -18.18 -15.22
N CYS A 67 -3.33 -17.36 -14.29
CA CYS A 67 -3.71 -15.97 -14.58
C CYS A 67 -2.50 -15.06 -14.70
N ALA A 68 -1.46 -15.27 -13.90
CA ALA A 68 -0.20 -14.55 -13.93
C ALA A 68 0.56 -14.82 -15.24
N GLN A 69 0.64 -16.07 -15.68
CA GLN A 69 1.23 -16.45 -16.96
C GLN A 69 0.47 -15.79 -18.13
N ALA A 70 -0.87 -15.85 -18.11
CA ALA A 70 -1.73 -15.26 -19.13
C ALA A 70 -1.70 -13.73 -19.15
N GLU A 71 -1.41 -13.07 -18.03
CA GLU A 71 -1.13 -11.62 -17.99
C GLU A 71 0.31 -11.25 -18.30
N HIS A 72 1.24 -12.21 -18.29
CA HIS A 72 2.69 -11.96 -18.23
C HIS A 72 3.10 -11.12 -16.99
N LEU A 73 2.47 -11.38 -15.84
CA LEU A 73 2.94 -10.90 -14.55
C LEU A 73 4.25 -11.63 -14.18
N ARG A 74 5.28 -10.87 -13.80
CA ARG A 74 6.51 -11.43 -13.21
C ARG A 74 6.43 -11.30 -11.70
N GLY A 75 6.61 -12.41 -11.00
CA GLY A 75 6.49 -12.48 -9.55
C GLY A 75 6.92 -13.84 -9.01
N THR A 76 6.75 -14.04 -7.71
CA THR A 76 7.10 -15.27 -7.00
C THR A 76 5.83 -15.93 -6.46
N PRO A 77 5.62 -17.25 -6.62
CA PRO A 77 4.51 -17.94 -5.96
C PRO A 77 4.72 -17.96 -4.44
N GLN A 78 3.68 -17.59 -3.69
CA GLN A 78 3.68 -17.49 -2.23
C GLN A 78 2.40 -18.10 -1.65
N ASP A 79 2.49 -18.63 -0.42
CA ASP A 79 1.32 -19.04 0.37
C ASP A 79 0.61 -17.82 0.99
N ALA A 80 -0.49 -18.05 1.72
CA ALA A 80 -1.27 -16.96 2.32
C ALA A 80 -0.46 -16.12 3.33
N ALA A 81 0.56 -16.68 3.98
CA ALA A 81 1.43 -15.95 4.89
C ALA A 81 2.43 -15.06 4.12
N GLY A 82 3.01 -15.56 3.02
CA GLY A 82 3.85 -14.77 2.12
C GLY A 82 3.08 -13.65 1.43
N VAL A 83 1.85 -13.92 0.97
CA VAL A 83 0.94 -12.91 0.38
C VAL A 83 0.66 -11.78 1.37
N LEU A 84 0.26 -12.11 2.60
CA LEU A 84 0.06 -11.12 3.67
C LEU A 84 1.34 -10.35 4.03
N ALA A 85 2.50 -11.02 4.06
CA ALA A 85 3.80 -10.37 4.26
C ALA A 85 4.17 -9.41 3.13
N SER A 86 3.85 -9.74 1.87
CA SER A 86 4.06 -8.83 0.75
C SER A 86 3.15 -7.60 0.83
N TYR A 87 1.88 -7.76 1.24
CA TYR A 87 0.96 -6.63 1.42
C TYR A 87 1.39 -5.68 2.54
N VAL A 88 1.81 -6.20 3.70
CA VAL A 88 2.25 -5.31 4.79
C VAL A 88 3.56 -4.58 4.44
N LEU A 89 4.48 -5.20 3.71
CA LEU A 89 5.71 -4.55 3.22
C LEU A 89 5.44 -3.53 2.10
N ASP A 90 4.38 -3.71 1.32
CA ASP A 90 3.95 -2.76 0.29
C ASP A 90 3.28 -1.52 0.90
N CYS A 91 2.41 -1.75 1.89
CA CYS A 91 1.77 -0.72 2.71
C CYS A 91 2.79 0.12 3.51
N ARG A 92 3.79 -0.52 4.13
CA ARG A 92 4.90 0.18 4.81
C ARG A 92 5.66 1.10 3.88
N ARG A 93 6.09 0.60 2.71
CA ARG A 93 6.84 1.42 1.76
C ARG A 93 6.03 2.65 1.35
N GLU A 94 4.72 2.55 1.15
CA GLU A 94 3.91 3.74 0.80
C GLU A 94 3.61 4.67 1.99
N LEU A 95 3.74 4.19 3.24
CA LEU A 95 3.82 5.05 4.43
C LEU A 95 5.17 5.77 4.51
N ASP A 96 6.27 5.08 4.19
CA ASP A 96 7.61 5.65 4.08
C ASP A 96 7.69 6.68 2.93
N ASP A 97 7.21 6.32 1.72
CA ASP A 97 7.16 7.16 0.51
C ASP A 97 6.34 8.46 0.75
N SER A 98 5.25 8.39 1.53
CA SER A 98 4.41 9.54 1.90
C SER A 98 5.06 10.42 2.99
N LEU A 99 5.80 9.81 3.92
CA LEU A 99 6.51 10.54 4.97
C LEU A 99 7.72 11.30 4.42
N ASP A 100 8.49 10.69 3.52
CA ASP A 100 9.53 11.35 2.73
C ASP A 100 8.96 12.55 1.95
N TYR A 101 7.77 12.41 1.35
CA TYR A 101 7.13 13.49 0.61
C TYR A 101 6.78 14.67 1.51
N LEU A 102 6.09 14.43 2.63
CA LEU A 102 5.75 15.45 3.63
C LEU A 102 6.99 16.14 4.23
N ALA A 103 8.07 15.39 4.43
CA ALA A 103 9.32 15.91 5.00
C ALA A 103 10.09 16.80 4.03
N GLU A 104 10.31 16.35 2.78
CA GLU A 104 11.25 17.01 1.87
C GLU A 104 10.84 17.02 0.39
N TYR A 105 10.33 15.92 -0.21
CA TYR A 105 10.22 15.86 -1.69
C TYR A 105 9.23 16.88 -2.31
N TRP A 106 8.30 17.47 -1.56
CA TRP A 106 7.47 18.57 -2.09
C TRP A 106 8.30 19.80 -2.51
N ARG A 107 9.50 20.01 -1.93
CA ARG A 107 10.42 21.11 -2.26
C ARG A 107 11.11 20.97 -3.62
N ASP A 108 11.09 19.77 -4.21
CA ASP A 108 11.61 19.50 -5.55
C ASP A 108 10.57 19.76 -6.66
N ASP A 109 9.33 20.15 -6.32
CA ASP A 109 8.29 20.45 -7.31
C ASP A 109 8.58 21.79 -8.03
N PRO A 110 8.58 21.82 -9.38
CA PRO A 110 8.97 23.01 -10.15
C PRO A 110 7.99 24.19 -10.07
N ASP A 111 6.79 24.01 -9.51
CA ASP A 111 5.80 25.09 -9.35
C ASP A 111 5.88 25.80 -7.96
N ILE A 112 6.87 25.46 -7.12
CA ILE A 112 7.14 26.09 -5.80
C ILE A 112 8.12 27.28 -5.90
N ASP A 113 7.81 28.40 -5.23
CA ASP A 113 8.67 29.59 -5.17
C ASP A 113 9.83 29.44 -4.14
N GLU A 114 11.00 30.04 -4.44
CA GLU A 114 12.21 29.94 -3.60
C GLU A 114 12.01 30.51 -2.17
N ASP A 115 11.14 31.51 -2.02
CA ASP A 115 10.78 32.13 -0.74
C ASP A 115 9.93 31.19 0.17
N ASP A 116 9.30 30.14 -0.37
CA ASP A 116 8.42 29.23 0.37
C ASP A 116 9.13 27.95 0.88
N LEU A 117 10.36 27.67 0.44
CA LEU A 117 11.10 26.45 0.80
C LEU A 117 11.36 26.28 2.30
N ASP A 118 11.48 27.39 3.04
CA ASP A 118 11.69 27.42 4.50
C ASP A 118 10.37 27.21 5.32
N ARG A 119 9.21 27.10 4.66
CA ARG A 119 7.89 26.95 5.30
C ARG A 119 7.46 25.46 5.36
N PRO A 120 6.48 25.07 6.19
CA PRO A 120 5.91 23.72 6.17
C PRO A 120 4.90 23.55 5.03
N LEU A 121 4.70 22.33 4.53
CA LEU A 121 3.79 22.07 3.40
C LEU A 121 2.35 22.55 3.66
N GLU A 122 1.84 22.36 4.88
CA GLU A 122 0.52 22.85 5.36
C GLU A 122 0.32 24.38 5.14
N GLU A 123 1.41 25.14 5.04
CA GLU A 123 1.41 26.58 4.80
C GLU A 123 1.59 26.98 3.33
N VAL A 124 2.11 26.07 2.48
CA VAL A 124 2.50 26.32 1.08
C VAL A 124 1.48 25.72 0.13
N ASP A 125 1.19 24.43 0.27
CA ASP A 125 0.07 23.74 -0.40
C ASP A 125 -0.76 22.96 0.64
N PRO A 126 -1.78 23.61 1.23
CA PRO A 126 -2.69 22.97 2.17
C PRO A 126 -3.52 21.84 1.54
N ASP A 127 -3.83 21.90 0.23
CA ASP A 127 -4.63 20.89 -0.45
C ASP A 127 -3.82 19.61 -0.63
N ALA A 128 -2.54 19.71 -1.03
CA ALA A 128 -1.61 18.58 -1.08
C ALA A 128 -1.32 17.99 0.31
N PHE A 129 -1.20 18.85 1.34
CA PHE A 129 -1.04 18.40 2.73
C PHE A 129 -2.24 17.59 3.23
N ASP A 130 -3.46 18.02 2.93
CA ASP A 130 -4.70 17.30 3.27
C ASP A 130 -4.82 15.98 2.47
N GLU A 131 -4.49 15.97 1.17
CA GLU A 131 -4.52 14.75 0.36
C GLU A 131 -3.52 13.68 0.85
N GLU A 132 -2.28 14.06 1.18
CA GLU A 132 -1.27 13.14 1.72
C GLU A 132 -1.58 12.72 3.15
N SER A 133 -2.00 13.63 4.04
CA SER A 133 -2.39 13.28 5.41
C SER A 133 -3.59 12.32 5.44
N ALA A 134 -4.60 12.56 4.59
CA ALA A 134 -5.73 11.65 4.42
C ALA A 134 -5.35 10.34 3.71
N THR A 135 -4.22 10.29 3.00
CA THR A 135 -3.69 9.05 2.41
C THR A 135 -2.94 8.24 3.46
N ARG A 136 -1.98 8.86 4.16
CA ARG A 136 -1.25 8.29 5.30
C ARG A 136 -2.18 7.64 6.31
N GLN A 137 -3.23 8.34 6.76
CA GLN A 137 -4.20 7.80 7.72
C GLN A 137 -4.86 6.49 7.27
N LYS A 138 -5.28 6.39 5.99
CA LYS A 138 -5.88 5.16 5.43
C LYS A 138 -4.86 4.01 5.40
N LEU A 139 -3.59 4.32 5.12
CA LEU A 139 -2.52 3.32 5.11
C LEU A 139 -2.16 2.85 6.52
N GLU A 140 -2.25 3.72 7.54
CA GLU A 140 -2.10 3.31 8.95
C GLU A 140 -3.24 2.38 9.40
N GLU A 141 -4.50 2.68 9.03
CA GLU A 141 -5.63 1.76 9.26
C GLU A 141 -5.44 0.41 8.55
N GLU A 142 -4.93 0.43 7.31
CA GLU A 142 -4.60 -0.76 6.52
C GLU A 142 -3.49 -1.58 7.20
N TYR A 143 -2.43 -0.93 7.69
CA TYR A 143 -1.36 -1.56 8.45
C TYR A 143 -1.87 -2.22 9.74
N LEU A 144 -2.75 -1.54 10.49
CA LEU A 144 -3.39 -2.09 11.69
C LEU A 144 -4.33 -3.26 11.37
N ARG A 145 -4.96 -3.29 10.18
CA ARG A 145 -5.69 -4.47 9.67
C ARG A 145 -4.74 -5.64 9.41
N TYR A 146 -3.64 -5.44 8.69
CA TYR A 146 -2.65 -6.50 8.48
C TYR A 146 -2.06 -7.01 9.82
N HIS A 147 -1.77 -6.11 10.76
CA HIS A 147 -1.23 -6.50 12.06
C HIS A 147 -2.22 -7.32 12.91
N ARG A 148 -3.54 -7.10 12.78
CA ARG A 148 -4.57 -8.00 13.33
C ARG A 148 -4.49 -9.37 12.68
N GLN A 149 -4.44 -9.45 11.35
CA GLN A 149 -4.38 -10.73 10.63
C GLN A 149 -3.16 -11.58 10.97
N PHE A 150 -1.98 -10.96 11.15
CA PHE A 150 -0.78 -11.66 11.61
C PHE A 150 -0.99 -12.35 12.97
N ARG A 151 -1.70 -11.70 13.90
CA ARG A 151 -2.00 -12.26 15.24
C ARG A 151 -2.98 -13.43 15.15
N GLU A 152 -4.02 -13.32 14.34
CA GLU A 152 -5.03 -14.37 14.13
C GLU A 152 -4.47 -15.62 13.43
N LEU A 153 -3.58 -15.44 12.46
CA LEU A 153 -2.85 -16.55 11.81
C LEU A 153 -1.68 -17.08 12.65
N HIS A 154 -1.48 -16.56 13.86
CA HIS A 154 -0.37 -16.87 14.77
C HIS A 154 1.02 -16.77 14.10
N ARG A 155 1.19 -15.79 13.22
CA ARG A 155 2.44 -15.51 12.51
C ARG A 155 3.15 -14.29 13.12
N ARG A 156 4.47 -14.26 12.99
CA ARG A 156 5.25 -13.04 13.24
C ARG A 156 5.02 -12.08 12.08
N ILE A 157 4.80 -10.81 12.37
CA ILE A 157 4.90 -9.73 11.37
C ILE A 157 6.36 -9.70 10.86
N PRO A 158 6.61 -9.51 9.55
CA PRO A 158 7.96 -9.21 9.07
C PRO A 158 8.43 -7.90 9.72
N ASP A 159 9.73 -7.82 10.02
CA ASP A 159 10.41 -6.67 10.62
C ASP A 159 9.57 -5.91 11.69
N PRO A 160 9.70 -6.26 12.99
CA PRO A 160 8.96 -5.62 14.05
C PRO A 160 9.53 -4.25 14.48
N GLY A 161 10.69 -3.82 13.99
CA GLY A 161 11.32 -2.54 14.36
C GLY A 161 10.61 -1.34 13.72
N TRP A 162 10.31 -1.47 12.42
CA TRP A 162 9.71 -0.43 11.57
C TRP A 162 8.56 0.39 12.21
N ARG A 163 7.64 -0.20 13.00
CA ARG A 163 6.54 0.58 13.62
C ARG A 163 7.08 1.67 14.54
N SER A 164 8.10 1.38 15.34
CA SER A 164 8.68 2.38 16.25
C SER A 164 9.47 3.43 15.48
N GLU A 165 10.27 3.00 14.49
CA GLU A 165 11.08 3.89 13.65
C GLU A 165 10.20 4.86 12.85
N TYR A 166 9.08 4.40 12.28
CA TYR A 166 8.09 5.24 11.60
C TYR A 166 7.42 6.24 12.57
N VAL A 167 6.97 5.79 13.76
CA VAL A 167 6.30 6.66 14.74
C VAL A 167 7.22 7.75 15.26
N GLU A 168 8.50 7.45 15.50
CA GLU A 168 9.51 8.43 15.89
C GLU A 168 9.67 9.51 14.80
N GLN A 169 9.76 9.12 13.52
CA GLN A 169 9.85 10.06 12.38
C GLN A 169 8.59 10.94 12.22
N VAL A 170 7.38 10.37 12.36
CA VAL A 170 6.13 11.16 12.26
C VAL A 170 6.03 12.21 13.37
N HIS A 171 6.50 11.89 14.58
CA HIS A 171 6.52 12.83 15.70
C HIS A 171 7.65 13.86 15.62
N ASP A 172 8.82 13.52 15.07
CA ASP A 172 9.90 14.48 14.79
C ASP A 172 9.49 15.52 13.73
N LEU A 173 8.62 15.16 12.79
CA LEU A 173 7.95 16.08 11.85
C LEU A 173 6.75 16.84 12.47
N GLY A 174 6.40 16.56 13.73
CA GLY A 174 5.35 17.26 14.47
C GLY A 174 3.92 16.76 14.22
N TYR A 175 3.72 15.62 13.56
CA TYR A 175 2.41 15.12 13.17
C TYR A 175 1.83 14.05 14.12
N GLU A 176 0.51 13.83 14.01
CA GLU A 176 -0.22 12.73 14.67
C GLU A 176 -0.23 11.44 13.81
N THR A 177 -0.31 10.28 14.46
CA THR A 177 -0.34 8.96 13.82
C THR A 177 -1.18 7.97 14.65
N LEU A 178 -1.93 7.11 13.97
CA LEU A 178 -2.64 5.96 14.54
C LEU A 178 -1.71 4.81 14.94
N LEU A 179 -0.42 4.92 14.63
CA LEU A 179 0.61 3.93 14.95
C LEU A 179 1.39 4.27 16.23
N GLY A 180 1.28 5.50 16.77
CA GLY A 180 1.54 5.78 18.18
C GLY A 180 0.41 5.22 19.07
N ASP A 181 0.58 5.26 20.39
CA ASP A 181 -0.46 4.92 21.38
C ASP A 181 -0.96 6.21 22.07
#